data_AF-R0IYY8-F1
#
_entry.id   AF-R0IYY8-F1
#
_cell.length_a   1.000
_cell.length_b   1.000
_cell.length_c   1.000
_cell.angle_alpha   90.00
_cell.angle_beta   90.00
_cell.angle_gamma   90.00
#
_symmetry.space_group_name_H-M   'P 1'
#
loop_
_entity.id
_entity.type
_entity.pdbx_description
1 polymer ?
#
loop_
_entity_poly.entity_id
_entity_poly.type
_entity_poly.pdbx_seq_one_letter_code
_entity_poly.pdbx_strand_id
1 'polypeptide(L)'
;MAAQLLRQAARAGAQVRAPMATASRAFQTSAALRQDVVAAPVKKPVGAFRGGLFGFLLGATTSGAGMYYYVIDEYRVSNQLLTEDIYALQSAVQRIEGYVRTLEEKVDAKKR
;
A
#
# COMPACT_ATOMS: atom_id res chain seq x y z
N MET A 1 10.73 -30.47 -6.21
CA MET A 1 10.92 -29.03 -6.55
C MET A 1 9.96 -28.14 -5.75
N ALA A 2 10.02 -28.20 -4.42
CA ALA A 2 9.25 -27.34 -3.52
C ALA A 2 9.88 -27.47 -2.13
N ALA A 3 10.70 -26.50 -1.71
CA ALA A 3 11.15 -26.25 -0.31
C ALA A 3 12.46 -25.42 -0.22
N GLN A 4 12.84 -24.65 -1.25
CA GLN A 4 14.03 -23.77 -1.17
C GLN A 4 13.71 -22.31 -0.78
N LEU A 5 12.43 -21.98 -0.50
CA LEU A 5 11.96 -20.62 -0.20
C LEU A 5 11.92 -20.25 1.30
N LEU A 6 12.64 -20.95 2.18
CA LEU A 6 12.61 -20.64 3.61
C LEU A 6 13.96 -20.82 4.32
N ARG A 7 15.04 -20.23 3.78
CA ARG A 7 16.36 -20.28 4.45
C ARG A 7 17.13 -18.96 4.55
N GLN A 8 16.55 -17.83 4.15
CA GLN A 8 17.26 -16.54 4.17
C GLN A 8 16.96 -15.64 5.39
N ALA A 9 16.37 -16.17 6.47
CA ALA A 9 16.02 -15.39 7.66
C ALA A 9 16.86 -15.69 8.92
N ALA A 10 18.08 -16.23 8.77
CA ALA A 10 18.94 -16.55 9.92
C ALA A 10 20.40 -16.13 9.70
N ARG A 11 20.65 -14.82 9.57
CA ARG A 11 21.99 -14.25 9.80
C ARG A 11 21.91 -12.97 10.65
N ALA A 12 21.09 -13.00 11.69
CA ALA A 12 21.24 -12.14 12.84
C ALA A 12 22.02 -12.92 13.91
N GLY A 13 23.19 -12.42 14.31
CA GLY A 13 23.93 -12.94 15.47
C GLY A 13 25.06 -13.92 15.17
N ALA A 14 25.95 -13.63 14.23
CA ALA A 14 27.28 -14.27 14.24
C ALA A 14 28.14 -13.56 15.30
N GLN A 15 28.16 -14.10 16.52
CA GLN A 15 29.08 -13.69 17.56
C GLN A 15 30.52 -13.81 17.04
N VAL A 16 31.28 -12.72 17.13
CA VAL A 16 32.71 -12.69 16.84
C VAL A 16 33.42 -13.49 17.93
N ARG A 17 33.58 -14.79 17.70
CA ARG A 17 34.44 -15.64 18.52
C ARG A 17 35.87 -15.42 18.00
N ALA A 18 36.65 -14.60 18.70
CA ALA A 18 38.07 -14.46 18.42
C ALA A 18 38.73 -15.85 18.49
N PRO A 19 39.50 -16.28 17.47
CA PRO A 19 40.29 -17.49 17.61
C PRO A 19 41.40 -17.19 18.62
N MET A 20 41.41 -17.93 19.73
CA MET A 20 42.57 -17.96 20.62
C MET A 20 43.69 -18.64 19.84
N ALA A 21 44.49 -17.86 19.12
CA ALA A 21 45.65 -18.34 18.41
C ALA A 21 46.66 -18.87 19.43
N THR A 22 46.80 -20.19 19.51
CA THR A 22 47.95 -20.81 20.15
C THR A 22 49.18 -20.43 19.33
N ALA A 23 49.95 -19.46 19.85
CA ALA A 23 51.20 -19.02 19.26
C ALA A 23 52.23 -20.16 19.36
N SER A 24 52.28 -21.02 18.35
CA SER A 24 53.43 -21.90 18.14
C SER A 24 54.61 -21.00 17.77
N ARG A 25 55.66 -21.01 18.60
CA ARG A 25 56.87 -20.24 18.38
C ARG A 25 57.68 -20.90 17.26
N ALA A 26 57.41 -20.53 16.01
CA ALA A 26 58.25 -20.88 14.89
C ALA A 26 59.40 -19.86 14.78
N PHE A 27 60.65 -20.34 14.85
CA PHE A 27 61.84 -19.54 14.56
C PHE A 27 62.05 -19.52 13.04
N GLN A 28 61.55 -18.49 12.37
CA GLN A 28 61.86 -18.19 10.98
C GLN A 28 62.65 -16.89 10.92
N THR A 29 63.80 -16.90 10.26
CA THR A 29 64.72 -15.75 10.12
C THR A 29 64.47 -14.92 8.86
N SER A 30 63.52 -15.32 8.02
CA SER A 30 63.15 -14.59 6.79
C SER A 30 62.05 -13.56 7.06
N ALA A 31 62.29 -12.30 6.68
CA ALA A 31 61.26 -11.27 6.67
C ALA A 31 60.15 -11.64 5.66
N ALA A 32 58.90 -11.68 6.10
CA ALA A 32 57.77 -11.87 5.20
C ALA A 32 57.59 -10.62 4.32
N LEU A 33 57.81 -10.75 3.01
CA LEU A 33 57.48 -9.70 2.04
C LEU A 33 55.96 -9.57 1.96
N ARG A 34 55.41 -8.59 2.69
CA ARG A 34 54.02 -8.19 2.57
C ARG A 34 53.93 -7.12 1.48
N GLN A 35 53.18 -7.42 0.43
CA GLN A 35 52.83 -6.43 -0.58
C GLN A 35 51.87 -5.42 0.06
N ASP A 36 52.21 -4.14 0.04
CA ASP A 36 51.31 -3.08 0.46
C ASP A 36 50.07 -3.11 -0.43
N VAL A 37 48.95 -3.52 0.15
CA VAL A 37 47.66 -3.45 -0.51
C VAL A 37 47.29 -1.98 -0.61
N VAL A 38 47.48 -1.38 -1.79
CA VAL A 38 46.94 -0.06 -2.10
C VAL A 38 45.43 -0.14 -1.89
N ALA A 39 44.94 0.50 -0.83
CA ALA A 39 43.53 0.47 -0.46
C ALA A 39 42.68 0.96 -1.65
N ALA A 40 41.82 0.10 -2.16
CA ALA A 40 40.90 0.46 -3.23
C ALA A 40 40.04 1.65 -2.79
N PRO A 41 39.77 2.63 -3.69
CA PRO A 41 39.04 3.84 -3.33
C PRO A 41 37.64 3.50 -2.81
N VAL A 42 37.36 3.86 -1.57
CA VAL A 42 36.08 3.64 -0.90
C VAL A 42 35.01 4.51 -1.58
N LYS A 43 34.22 3.90 -2.48
CA LYS A 43 33.06 4.56 -3.08
C LYS A 43 31.97 4.73 -2.02
N LYS A 44 31.63 5.98 -1.70
CA LYS A 44 30.56 6.31 -0.75
C LYS A 44 29.22 5.79 -1.30
N PRO A 45 28.41 5.06 -0.50
CA PRO A 45 27.15 4.48 -0.94
C PRO A 45 26.04 5.53 -1.04
N VAL A 46 26.15 6.44 -2.02
CA VAL A 46 25.17 7.51 -2.26
C VAL A 46 23.94 7.02 -3.04
N GLY A 47 23.89 5.75 -3.45
CA GLY A 47 22.83 5.19 -4.29
C GLY A 47 21.55 4.80 -3.54
N ALA A 48 21.66 4.26 -2.32
CA ALA A 48 20.51 3.72 -1.58
C ALA A 48 19.49 4.81 -1.19
N PHE A 49 19.96 5.97 -0.74
CA PHE A 49 19.09 7.10 -0.39
C PHE A 49 18.44 7.75 -1.61
N ARG A 50 19.14 7.79 -2.77
CA ARG A 50 18.61 8.35 -4.02
C ARG A 50 17.48 7.49 -4.58
N GLY A 51 17.61 6.16 -4.53
CA GLY A 51 16.56 5.24 -4.96
C GLY A 51 15.40 5.15 -3.97
N GLY A 52 15.69 5.14 -2.66
CA GLY A 52 14.67 5.03 -1.62
C GLY A 52 13.75 6.24 -1.56
N LEU A 53 14.31 7.46 -1.54
CA LEU A 53 13.50 8.68 -1.49
C LEU A 53 12.72 8.89 -2.80
N PHE A 54 13.36 8.65 -3.95
CA PHE A 54 12.69 8.77 -5.24
C PHE A 54 11.57 7.73 -5.40
N GLY A 55 11.82 6.48 -5.04
CA GLY A 55 10.82 5.42 -5.07
C GLY A 55 9.68 5.66 -4.08
N PHE A 56 9.98 6.19 -2.90
CA PHE A 56 8.97 6.59 -1.92
C PHE A 56 8.07 7.70 -2.46
N LEU A 57 8.66 8.76 -3.01
CA LEU A 57 7.88 9.87 -3.59
C LEU A 57 7.05 9.40 -4.77
N LEU A 58 7.64 8.62 -5.68
CA LEU A 58 6.93 8.06 -6.83
C LEU A 58 5.76 7.17 -6.40
N GLY A 59 5.98 6.30 -5.39
CA GLY A 59 4.96 5.44 -4.82
C GLY A 59 3.84 6.25 -4.13
N ALA A 60 4.20 7.21 -3.29
CA ALA A 60 3.25 8.08 -2.60
C ALA A 60 2.39 8.89 -3.58
N THR A 61 2.98 9.46 -4.63
CA THR A 61 2.24 10.16 -5.69
C THR A 61 1.33 9.23 -6.47
N THR A 62 1.79 8.03 -6.82
CA THR A 62 0.96 7.04 -7.55
C THR A 62 -0.22 6.57 -6.70
N SER A 63 0.01 6.24 -5.43
CA SER A 63 -1.05 5.85 -4.50
C SER A 63 -2.04 7.00 -4.24
N GLY A 64 -1.55 8.24 -4.08
CA GLY A 64 -2.39 9.42 -3.92
C GLY A 64 -3.24 9.72 -5.16
N ALA A 65 -2.66 9.58 -6.36
CA ALA A 65 -3.40 9.71 -7.61
C ALA A 65 -4.47 8.62 -7.76
N GLY A 66 -4.14 7.37 -7.45
CA GLY A 66 -5.10 6.26 -7.44
C GLY A 66 -6.28 6.50 -6.50
N MET A 67 -6.00 6.96 -5.27
CA MET A 67 -7.03 7.36 -4.31
C MET A 67 -7.89 8.51 -4.85
N TYR A 68 -7.27 9.55 -5.42
CA TYR A 68 -7.98 10.70 -5.98
C TYR A 68 -8.98 10.31 -7.07
N TYR A 69 -8.58 9.44 -8.01
CA TYR A 69 -9.48 8.94 -9.05
C TYR A 69 -10.61 8.07 -8.48
N TYR A 70 -10.28 7.16 -7.55
CA TYR A 70 -11.28 6.30 -6.92
C TYR A 70 -12.35 7.10 -6.16
N VAL A 71 -11.93 8.09 -5.36
CA VAL A 71 -12.84 8.94 -4.59
C VAL A 71 -13.74 9.77 -5.50
N ILE A 72 -13.24 10.28 -6.62
CA ILE A 72 -14.06 11.04 -7.59
C ILE A 72 -15.15 10.17 -8.22
N ASP A 73 -14.87 8.90 -8.53
CA ASP A 73 -15.88 8.00 -9.07
C ASP A 73 -16.98 7.71 -8.04
N GLU A 74 -16.61 7.49 -6.78
CA GLU A 74 -17.58 7.31 -5.68
C GLU A 74 -18.47 8.57 -5.51
N TYR A 75 -17.89 9.77 -5.61
CA TYR A 75 -18.66 11.02 -5.58
C TYR A 75 -19.64 11.17 -6.75
N ARG A 76 -19.29 10.66 -7.94
CA ARG A 76 -20.19 10.70 -9.11
C ARG A 76 -21.34 9.71 -8.99
N VAL A 77 -21.09 8.52 -8.43
CA VAL A 77 -22.11 7.48 -8.21
C VAL A 77 -23.16 7.94 -7.20
N SER A 78 -22.77 8.63 -6.11
CA SER A 78 -23.74 9.16 -5.14
C SER A 78 -24.59 10.32 -5.67
N ASN A 79 -24.07 11.15 -6.60
CA ASN A 79 -24.84 12.28 -7.15
C ASN A 79 -25.90 11.83 -8.17
N GLN A 80 -25.71 10.70 -8.85
CA GLN A 80 -26.75 10.11 -9.71
C GLN A 80 -27.91 9.53 -8.89
N LEU A 81 -27.63 8.94 -7.72
CA LEU A 81 -28.65 8.41 -6.81
C LEU A 81 -29.58 9.50 -6.25
N LEU A 82 -29.07 10.72 -6.02
CA LEU A 82 -29.89 11.86 -5.59
C LEU A 82 -30.88 12.36 -6.66
N THR A 83 -30.57 12.16 -7.95
CA THR A 83 -31.48 12.56 -9.04
C THR A 83 -32.57 11.51 -9.26
N GLU A 84 -32.24 10.23 -9.11
CA GLU A 84 -33.19 9.13 -9.22
C GLU A 84 -34.25 9.17 -8.10
N ASP A 85 -33.85 9.52 -6.87
CA ASP A 85 -34.75 9.61 -5.73
C ASP A 85 -35.81 10.73 -5.88
N ILE A 86 -35.45 11.87 -6.50
CA ILE A 86 -36.41 12.96 -6.76
C ILE A 86 -37.52 12.49 -7.71
N TYR A 87 -37.18 11.76 -8.78
CA TYR A 87 -38.17 11.23 -9.70
C TYR A 87 -39.01 10.10 -9.07
N ALA A 88 -38.40 9.27 -8.23
CA ALA A 88 -39.11 8.23 -7.50
C ALA A 88 -40.16 8.83 -6.53
N LEU A 89 -39.77 9.87 -5.77
CA LEU A 89 -40.65 10.57 -4.83
C LEU A 89 -41.81 11.26 -5.55
N GLN A 90 -41.56 11.88 -6.70
CA GLN A 90 -42.62 12.52 -7.48
C GLN A 90 -43.68 11.51 -7.96
N SER A 91 -43.26 10.32 -8.40
CA SER A 91 -44.21 9.26 -8.79
C SER A 91 -45.01 8.72 -7.61
N ALA A 92 -44.39 8.64 -6.42
CA ALA A 92 -45.03 8.18 -5.21
C ALA A 92 -46.12 9.17 -4.74
N VAL A 93 -45.84 10.48 -4.79
CA VAL A 93 -46.82 11.53 -4.46
C VAL A 93 -48.02 11.46 -5.40
N GLN A 94 -47.80 11.40 -6.72
CA GLN A 94 -48.89 11.31 -7.70
C GLN A 94 -49.77 10.07 -7.50
N ARG A 95 -49.18 8.93 -7.12
CA ARG A 95 -49.94 7.71 -6.80
C ARG A 95 -50.76 7.85 -5.52
N ILE A 96 -50.20 8.45 -4.48
CA ILE A 96 -50.91 8.68 -3.21
C ILE A 96 -52.07 9.66 -3.41
N GLU A 97 -51.87 10.76 -4.12
CA GLU A 97 -52.94 11.69 -4.48
C GLU A 97 -54.07 10.99 -5.24
N GLY A 98 -53.72 10.13 -6.21
CA GLY A 98 -54.68 9.28 -6.91
C GLY A 98 -55.47 8.37 -5.96
N TYR A 99 -54.77 7.67 -5.05
CA TYR A 99 -55.45 6.80 -4.08
C TYR A 99 -56.37 7.57 -3.13
N VAL A 100 -55.94 8.71 -2.60
CA VAL A 100 -56.75 9.55 -1.73
C VAL A 100 -58.00 10.02 -2.46
N ARG A 101 -57.85 10.51 -3.70
CA ARG A 101 -58.99 10.97 -4.50
C ARG A 101 -60.00 9.86 -4.79
N THR A 102 -59.53 8.66 -5.13
CA THR A 102 -60.42 7.50 -5.31
C THR A 102 -61.07 7.03 -4.01
N LEU A 103 -60.42 7.22 -2.86
CA LEU A 103 -60.98 6.93 -1.55
C LEU A 103 -62.06 7.94 -1.18
N GLU A 104 -61.82 9.24 -1.40
CA GLU A 104 -62.80 10.31 -1.22
C GLU A 104 -64.05 10.06 -2.06
N GLU A 105 -63.89 9.77 -3.36
CA GLU A 105 -65.00 9.45 -4.25
C GLU A 105 -65.83 8.25 -3.78
N LYS A 106 -65.17 7.18 -3.31
CA LYS A 106 -65.85 5.98 -2.79
C LYS A 106 -66.57 6.24 -1.47
N VAL A 107 -66.00 7.06 -0.59
CA VAL A 107 -66.64 7.43 0.68
C VAL A 107 -67.85 8.31 0.42
N ASP A 108 -67.75 9.30 -0.46
CA ASP A 108 -68.86 10.18 -0.81
C ASP A 108 -69.99 9.43 -1.52
N ALA A 109 -69.66 8.50 -2.42
CA ALA A 109 -70.63 7.63 -3.07
C ALA A 109 -71.35 6.68 -2.10
N LYS A 110 -70.71 6.29 -0.99
CA LYS A 110 -71.31 5.46 0.06
C LYS A 110 -72.12 6.26 1.09
N LYS A 111 -71.90 7.58 1.15
CA LYS A 111 -72.58 8.49 2.08
C LYS A 111 -73.88 9.06 1.49
N ARG A 112 -74.03 9.02 0.16
CA ARG A 112 -75.30 9.25 -0.55
C ARG A 112 -76.16 8.00 -0.59
#